data_AF-A0A484IBZ6-F1
#
_entry.id   AF-A0A484IBZ6-F1
#
_cell.length_a   1.000
_cell.length_b   1.000
_cell.length_c   1.000
_cell.angle_alpha   90.00
_cell.angle_beta   90.00
_cell.angle_gamma   90.00
#
_symmetry.space_group_name_H-M   'P 1'
#
loop_
_entity.id
_entity.type
_entity.pdbx_description
1 polymer ?
#
loop_
_entity_poly.entity_id
_entity_poly.type
_entity_poly.pdbx_seq_one_letter_code
_entity_poly.pdbx_strand_id
1 'polypeptide(L)'
;MSSKNSYSLPILKRLITRIDRTSSPAHVGKLKNAVDFLAPIGTPVLAAAEGVVTYVEDRYNIGGPDFSYQKFSNFIVLRHSNDEFSRYDHLNCQSSKVKVNQRVRCGEHIANVGMTGFTFVPHLHFQVFVFTGPNIWVDYVTLAISFVEDV
;
A
#
# COMPACT_ATOMS: atom_id res chain seq x y z
N MET A 1 -11.40 13.04 5.80
CA MET A 1 -10.76 12.76 7.09
C MET A 1 -9.28 12.60 6.83
N SER A 2 -8.44 13.05 7.76
CA SER A 2 -6.99 12.94 7.66
C SER A 2 -6.49 11.93 8.67
N SER A 3 -5.34 11.32 8.36
CA SER A 3 -4.59 10.47 9.27
C SER A 3 -4.28 11.21 10.57
N LYS A 4 -4.36 10.49 11.69
CA LYS A 4 -3.84 10.91 13.00
C LYS A 4 -2.42 10.38 13.24
N ASN A 5 -2.01 9.31 12.54
CA ASN A 5 -0.67 8.77 12.66
C ASN A 5 0.33 9.50 11.75
N SER A 6 1.61 9.46 12.15
CA SER A 6 2.73 9.88 11.31
C SER A 6 3.17 8.70 10.45
N TYR A 7 3.20 8.90 9.13
CA TYR A 7 3.68 7.91 8.17
C TYR A 7 4.93 8.43 7.47
N SER A 8 5.97 7.60 7.42
CA SER A 8 7.15 7.82 6.57
C SER A 8 6.88 7.35 5.15
N LEU A 9 7.72 7.75 4.20
CA LEU A 9 7.61 7.25 2.83
C LEU A 9 7.79 5.71 2.79
N PRO A 10 6.87 4.97 2.14
CA PRO A 10 6.96 3.51 2.05
C PRO A 10 7.99 3.04 1.01
N ILE A 11 8.68 3.96 0.34
CA ILE A 11 9.81 3.72 -0.56
C ILE A 11 10.85 4.80 -0.28
N LEU A 12 12.13 4.44 -0.29
CA LEU A 12 13.22 5.42 -0.17
C LEU A 12 13.07 6.53 -1.23
N LYS A 13 13.08 7.80 -0.80
CA LYS A 13 12.84 8.98 -1.66
C LYS A 13 13.65 8.96 -2.97
N ARG A 14 14.93 8.56 -2.90
CA ARG A 14 15.84 8.47 -4.05
C ARG A 14 15.45 7.42 -5.11
N LEU A 15 14.54 6.50 -4.78
CA LEU A 15 14.06 5.43 -5.68
C LEU A 15 12.67 5.74 -6.25
N ILE A 16 11.99 6.78 -5.75
CA ILE A 16 10.69 7.21 -6.25
C ILE A 16 10.91 8.10 -7.46
N THR A 17 10.34 7.74 -8.60
CA THR A 17 10.38 8.58 -9.81
C THR A 17 9.27 9.62 -9.80
N ARG A 18 8.11 9.29 -9.22
CA ARG A 18 6.96 10.19 -9.08
C ARG A 18 6.07 9.73 -7.93
N ILE A 19 5.53 10.69 -7.19
CA ILE A 19 4.41 10.49 -6.26
C ILE A 19 3.15 11.03 -6.96
N ASP A 20 2.17 10.16 -7.19
CA ASP A 20 0.90 10.53 -7.79
C ASP A 20 -0.26 10.41 -6.80
N ARG A 21 -1.15 11.40 -6.82
CA ARG A 21 -2.34 11.50 -5.97
C ARG A 21 -3.58 11.88 -6.76
N THR A 22 -3.44 12.14 -8.06
CA THR A 22 -4.48 12.84 -8.84
C THR A 22 -4.70 12.26 -10.22
N SER A 23 -3.69 11.64 -10.85
CA SER A 23 -3.85 11.19 -12.24
C SER A 23 -4.41 9.79 -12.39
N SER A 24 -4.43 8.98 -11.34
CA SER A 24 -5.00 7.63 -11.39
C SER A 24 -6.54 7.68 -11.46
N PRO A 25 -7.18 7.08 -12.49
CA PRO A 25 -8.64 7.02 -12.58
C PRO A 25 -9.26 6.15 -11.47
N ALA A 26 -8.45 5.32 -10.80
CA ALA A 26 -8.89 4.52 -9.66
C ALA A 26 -9.00 5.36 -8.37
N HIS A 27 -8.34 6.52 -8.27
CA HIS A 27 -8.30 7.37 -7.07
C HIS A 27 -9.56 8.25 -6.95
N VAL A 28 -10.72 7.61 -6.98
CA VAL A 28 -12.04 8.23 -6.80
C VAL A 28 -12.82 7.53 -5.69
N GLY A 29 -13.89 8.17 -5.20
CA GLY A 29 -14.75 7.57 -4.17
C GLY A 29 -13.98 7.16 -2.91
N LYS A 30 -13.97 5.85 -2.61
CA LYS A 30 -13.28 5.30 -1.43
C LYS A 30 -11.76 5.40 -1.52
N LEU A 31 -11.19 5.44 -2.73
CA LEU A 31 -9.75 5.49 -2.97
C LEU A 31 -9.22 6.91 -3.22
N LYS A 32 -10.04 7.95 -3.00
CA LYS A 32 -9.66 9.34 -3.29
C LYS A 32 -8.43 9.87 -2.55
N ASN A 33 -8.01 9.20 -1.46
CA ASN A 33 -6.82 9.56 -0.70
C ASN A 33 -5.68 8.54 -0.86
N ALA A 34 -5.79 7.60 -1.80
CA ALA A 34 -4.69 6.71 -2.14
C ALA A 34 -3.54 7.51 -2.78
N VAL A 35 -2.36 6.91 -2.76
CA VAL A 35 -1.13 7.50 -3.27
C VAL A 35 -0.38 6.44 -4.05
N ASP A 36 -0.02 6.74 -5.29
CA ASP A 36 0.78 5.86 -6.13
C ASP A 36 2.24 6.33 -6.11
N PHE A 37 3.14 5.45 -5.71
CA PHE A 37 4.58 5.70 -5.76
C PHE A 37 5.17 4.97 -6.95
N LEU A 38 5.46 5.70 -8.02
CA LEU A 38 6.09 5.14 -9.20
C LEU A 38 7.54 4.79 -8.85
N ALA A 39 7.88 3.52 -9.05
CA ALA A 39 9.20 2.96 -8.79
C ALA A 39 9.36 1.66 -9.61
N PRO A 40 10.60 1.28 -9.99
CA PRO A 40 10.84 0.03 -10.72
C PRO A 40 10.37 -1.22 -9.94
N ILE A 41 9.98 -2.26 -10.67
CA ILE A 41 9.75 -3.60 -10.09
C ILE A 41 11.00 -4.03 -9.30
N GLY A 42 10.79 -4.62 -8.12
CA GLY A 42 11.86 -5.05 -7.23
C GLY A 42 12.29 -3.98 -6.22
N THR A 43 11.83 -2.73 -6.35
CA THR A 43 12.13 -1.67 -5.37
C THR A 43 11.65 -2.08 -3.97
N PRO A 44 12.47 -1.96 -2.91
CA PRO A 44 12.04 -2.26 -1.55
C PRO A 44 10.85 -1.42 -1.11
N VAL A 45 9.81 -2.09 -0.58
CA VAL A 45 8.66 -1.48 0.08
C VAL A 45 8.87 -1.57 1.58
N LEU A 46 8.77 -0.43 2.26
CA LEU A 46 9.01 -0.27 3.67
C LEU A 46 7.68 -0.07 4.42
N ALA A 47 7.60 -0.57 5.64
CA ALA A 47 6.49 -0.24 6.53
C ALA A 47 6.49 1.27 6.83
N ALA A 48 5.45 1.97 6.39
CA ALA A 48 5.31 3.42 6.55
C ALA A 48 5.16 3.85 8.01
N ALA A 49 4.72 2.94 8.88
CA ALA A 49 4.67 3.11 10.33
C ALA A 49 4.75 1.73 10.99
N GLU A 50 5.10 1.70 12.28
CA GLU A 50 5.07 0.45 13.05
C GLU A 50 3.65 -0.12 13.15
N GLY A 51 3.54 -1.45 13.21
CA GLY A 51 2.22 -2.08 13.25
C GLY A 51 2.29 -3.59 13.33
N VAL A 52 1.11 -4.21 13.22
CA VAL A 52 0.93 -5.66 13.16
C VAL A 52 0.39 -6.02 11.78
N VAL A 53 1.03 -6.97 11.11
CA VAL A 53 0.55 -7.49 9.82
C VAL A 53 -0.77 -8.24 10.03
N THR A 54 -1.83 -7.81 9.35
CA THR A 54 -3.16 -8.42 9.44
C THR A 54 -3.52 -9.23 8.20
N TYR A 55 -3.02 -8.85 7.03
CA TYR A 55 -3.23 -9.57 5.78
C TYR A 55 -1.97 -9.61 4.94
N VAL A 56 -1.78 -10.73 4.24
CA VAL A 56 -0.74 -10.92 3.22
C VAL A 56 -1.37 -11.71 2.08
N GLU A 57 -1.33 -11.15 0.88
CA GLU A 57 -1.58 -11.82 -0.39
C GLU A 57 -0.31 -11.69 -1.24
N ASP A 58 0.27 -12.80 -1.66
CA ASP A 58 1.60 -12.81 -2.31
C ASP A 58 1.74 -13.93 -3.34
N ARG A 59 0.61 -14.51 -3.78
CA ARG A 59 0.62 -15.70 -4.66
C ARG A 59 0.55 -15.37 -6.15
N TYR A 60 0.10 -14.17 -6.52
CA TYR A 60 -0.21 -13.86 -7.91
C TYR A 60 1.03 -13.39 -8.66
N ASN A 61 1.15 -13.82 -9.91
CA ASN A 61 2.22 -13.44 -10.83
C ASN A 61 1.69 -12.76 -12.10
N ILE A 62 0.46 -12.24 -12.05
CA ILE A 62 -0.24 -11.63 -13.18
C ILE A 62 -0.79 -10.25 -12.82
N GLY A 63 -0.84 -9.38 -13.82
CA GLY A 63 -1.43 -8.05 -13.73
C GLY A 63 -1.52 -7.41 -15.11
N GLY A 64 -2.19 -6.27 -15.19
CA GLY A 64 -2.32 -5.53 -16.44
C GLY A 64 -3.38 -4.43 -16.39
N PRO A 65 -3.55 -3.71 -17.51
CA PRO A 65 -4.41 -2.53 -17.59
C PRO A 65 -5.90 -2.89 -17.77
N ASP A 66 -6.27 -4.17 -17.75
CA ASP A 66 -7.66 -4.60 -17.81
C ASP A 66 -8.23 -4.75 -16.39
N PHE A 67 -9.44 -4.24 -16.17
CA PHE A 67 -10.07 -4.26 -14.85
C PHE A 67 -10.28 -5.69 -14.31
N SER A 68 -10.38 -6.71 -15.16
CA SER A 68 -10.44 -8.12 -14.75
C SER A 68 -9.23 -8.56 -13.93
N TYR A 69 -8.10 -7.84 -14.01
CA TYR A 69 -6.93 -8.13 -13.19
C TYR A 69 -7.06 -7.69 -11.73
N GLN A 70 -8.05 -6.87 -11.36
CA GLN A 70 -8.16 -6.27 -10.02
C GLN A 70 -8.03 -7.30 -8.87
N LYS A 71 -8.60 -8.50 -9.03
CA LYS A 71 -8.58 -9.59 -8.03
C LYS A 71 -7.22 -10.28 -7.84
N PHE A 72 -6.24 -9.97 -8.68
CA PHE A 72 -4.90 -10.56 -8.65
C PHE A 72 -3.85 -9.63 -8.03
N SER A 73 -4.25 -8.58 -7.30
CA SER A 73 -3.31 -7.74 -6.56
C SER A 73 -2.70 -8.53 -5.40
N ASN A 74 -1.37 -8.57 -5.32
CA ASN A 74 -0.67 -8.92 -4.10
C ASN A 74 -0.58 -7.69 -3.20
N PHE A 75 -0.80 -7.90 -1.91
CA PHE A 75 -0.81 -6.81 -0.96
C PHE A 75 -0.46 -7.23 0.47
N ILE A 76 -0.06 -6.25 1.26
CA ILE A 76 0.10 -6.36 2.71
C ILE A 76 -0.79 -5.32 3.38
N VAL A 77 -1.39 -5.68 4.51
CA VAL A 77 -2.11 -4.74 5.38
C VAL A 77 -1.50 -4.76 6.77
N LEU A 78 -1.21 -3.57 7.30
CA LEU A 78 -0.75 -3.37 8.66
C LEU A 78 -1.85 -2.69 9.47
N ARG A 79 -2.07 -3.13 10.72
CA ARG A 79 -2.87 -2.42 11.72
C ARG A 79 -1.94 -1.63 12.65
N HIS A 80 -2.27 -0.37 12.87
CA HIS A 80 -1.54 0.55 13.73
C HIS A 80 -2.22 0.70 15.10
N SER A 81 -1.53 1.30 16.07
CA SER A 81 -1.99 1.41 17.47
C SER A 81 -3.23 2.30 17.65
N ASN A 82 -3.51 3.18 16.69
CA ASN A 82 -4.64 4.11 16.67
C ASN A 82 -5.83 3.62 15.83
N ASP A 83 -5.89 2.31 15.55
CA ASP A 83 -6.91 1.65 14.72
C ASP A 83 -6.96 2.13 13.25
N GLU A 84 -5.93 2.83 12.79
CA GLU A 84 -5.69 3.01 11.36
C GLU A 84 -5.04 1.77 10.76
N PHE A 85 -5.22 1.62 9.46
CA PHE A 85 -4.61 0.55 8.67
C PHE A 85 -3.87 1.16 7.50
N SER A 86 -2.67 0.65 7.20
CA SER A 86 -1.98 0.93 5.93
C SER A 86 -2.04 -0.31 5.03
N ARG A 87 -2.22 -0.09 3.73
CA ARG A 87 -2.25 -1.14 2.71
C ARG A 87 -1.29 -0.79 1.57
N TYR A 88 -0.59 -1.83 1.13
CA TYR A 88 0.49 -1.78 0.13
C TYR A 88 0.11 -2.76 -0.98
N ASP A 89 -0.29 -2.28 -2.15
CA ASP A 89 -0.78 -3.09 -3.28
C ASP A 89 0.23 -3.17 -4.44
N HIS A 90 -0.12 -4.00 -5.43
CA HIS A 90 0.69 -4.26 -6.63
C HIS A 90 2.07 -4.83 -6.31
N LEU A 91 2.20 -5.55 -5.19
CA LEU A 91 3.47 -6.13 -4.75
C LEU A 91 3.96 -7.24 -5.68
N ASN A 92 5.26 -7.44 -5.78
CA ASN A 92 5.82 -8.48 -6.61
C ASN A 92 5.49 -9.88 -6.05
N CYS A 93 5.31 -10.87 -6.93
CA CYS A 93 5.01 -12.25 -6.55
C CYS A 93 6.10 -12.83 -5.64
N GLN A 94 5.69 -13.52 -4.56
CA GLN A 94 6.60 -14.16 -3.61
C GLN A 94 7.65 -13.20 -3.02
N SER A 95 7.30 -11.93 -2.87
CA SER A 95 8.24 -10.91 -2.39
C SER A 95 8.05 -10.55 -0.92
N SER A 96 6.97 -11.00 -0.28
CA SER A 96 6.70 -10.71 1.12
C SER A 96 7.85 -11.20 2.02
N LYS A 97 8.26 -10.32 2.93
CA LYS A 97 9.24 -10.59 3.99
C LYS A 97 8.58 -10.81 5.34
N VAL A 98 7.26 -10.73 5.39
CA VAL A 98 6.47 -10.74 6.61
C VAL A 98 5.32 -11.74 6.56
N LYS A 99 4.81 -12.11 7.74
CA LYS A 99 3.68 -13.02 7.90
C LYS A 99 2.59 -12.38 8.75
N VAL A 100 1.35 -12.84 8.59
CA VAL A 100 0.22 -12.42 9.44
C VAL A 100 0.60 -12.61 10.92
N ASN A 101 0.20 -11.65 11.76
CA ASN A 101 0.54 -11.49 13.17
C ASN A 101 1.98 -11.06 13.49
N GLN A 102 2.85 -10.87 12.49
CA GLN A 102 4.17 -10.29 12.71
C GLN A 102 4.07 -8.81 13.08
N ARG A 103 4.84 -8.37 14.08
CA ARG A 103 5.07 -6.96 14.37
C ARG A 103 6.20 -6.45 13.49
N VAL A 104 5.99 -5.28 12.89
CA VAL A 104 6.98 -4.59 12.06
C VAL A 104 7.26 -3.20 12.62
N ARG A 105 8.49 -2.72 12.44
CA ARG A 105 8.90 -1.35 12.78
C ARG A 105 8.74 -0.43 11.59
N CYS A 106 8.61 0.88 11.84
CA CYS A 106 8.70 1.87 10.77
C CYS A 106 10.03 1.71 10.00
N GLY A 107 9.98 1.76 8.68
CA GLY A 107 11.15 1.59 7.80
C GLY A 107 11.57 0.13 7.58
N GLU A 108 10.92 -0.86 8.20
CA GLU A 108 11.22 -2.27 7.99
C GLU A 108 10.84 -2.70 6.55
N HIS A 109 11.72 -3.44 5.88
CA HIS A 109 11.49 -3.94 4.51
C HIS A 109 10.47 -5.09 4.54
N ILE A 110 9.27 -4.85 3.99
CA ILE A 110 8.14 -5.78 4.07
C ILE A 110 7.86 -6.54 2.77
N ALA A 111 8.16 -5.97 1.61
CA ALA A 111 7.95 -6.58 0.30
C ALA A 111 8.71 -5.81 -0.80
N ASN A 112 8.50 -6.16 -2.07
CA ASN A 112 9.02 -5.41 -3.20
C ASN A 112 7.90 -4.89 -4.10
N VAL A 113 8.12 -3.74 -4.73
CA VAL A 113 7.23 -3.20 -5.79
C VAL A 113 7.11 -4.23 -6.91
N GLY A 114 5.90 -4.43 -7.40
CA GLY A 114 5.60 -5.35 -8.49
C GLY A 114 4.74 -4.72 -9.57
N MET A 115 3.98 -5.57 -10.23
CA MET A 115 3.04 -5.19 -11.29
C MET A 115 1.84 -6.16 -11.31
N THR A 116 1.39 -6.59 -10.15
CA THR A 116 0.26 -7.53 -10.03
C THR A 116 -1.06 -6.81 -9.87
N GLY A 117 -2.15 -7.39 -10.35
CA GLY A 117 -3.47 -6.78 -10.26
C GLY A 117 -3.77 -5.79 -11.39
N PHE A 118 -4.76 -4.93 -11.19
CA PHE A 118 -5.11 -3.89 -12.15
C PHE A 118 -4.11 -2.72 -12.07
N THR A 119 -3.16 -2.67 -13.01
CA THR A 119 -2.07 -1.69 -13.02
C THR A 119 -1.59 -1.43 -14.45
N PHE A 120 -1.20 -0.18 -14.73
CA PHE A 120 -0.71 0.24 -16.05
C PHE A 120 0.80 0.29 -16.13
N VAL A 121 1.46 0.57 -15.00
CA VAL A 121 2.92 0.76 -14.88
C VAL A 121 3.41 0.26 -13.53
N PRO A 122 4.69 -0.09 -13.37
CA PRO A 122 5.26 -0.42 -12.07
C PRO A 122 5.10 0.73 -11.07
N HIS A 123 4.42 0.45 -9.95
CA HIS A 123 4.25 1.38 -8.83
C HIS A 123 3.79 0.63 -7.58
N LEU A 124 3.91 1.28 -6.43
CA LEU A 124 3.23 0.89 -5.20
C LEU A 124 1.96 1.73 -5.07
N HIS A 125 0.78 1.10 -5.08
CA HIS A 125 -0.46 1.74 -4.62
C HIS A 125 -0.50 1.65 -3.10
N PHE A 126 -0.60 2.80 -2.44
CA PHE A 126 -0.58 2.92 -0.99
C PHE A 126 -1.81 3.66 -0.49
N GLN A 127 -2.39 3.16 0.60
CA GLN A 127 -3.51 3.83 1.24
C GLN A 127 -3.48 3.64 2.75
N VAL A 128 -3.97 4.65 3.47
CA VAL A 128 -4.32 4.56 4.89
C VAL A 128 -5.83 4.67 5.02
N PHE A 129 -6.41 3.87 5.89
CA PHE A 129 -7.86 3.81 6.05
C PHE A 129 -8.28 3.39 7.46
N VAL A 130 -9.56 3.62 7.76
CA VAL A 130 -10.26 3.11 8.96
C VAL A 130 -11.48 2.33 8.53
N PHE A 131 -11.89 1.36 9.35
CA PHE A 131 -13.12 0.62 9.09
C PHE A 131 -14.35 1.47 9.42
N THR A 132 -15.41 1.28 8.64
CA THR A 132 -16.72 1.88 8.87
C THR A 132 -17.80 0.83 9.11
N GLY A 133 -17.42 -0.45 9.21
CA GLY A 133 -18.32 -1.59 9.34
C GLY A 133 -17.54 -2.92 9.44
N PRO A 134 -18.25 -4.06 9.39
CA PRO A 134 -17.67 -5.37 9.67
C PRO A 134 -16.77 -5.92 8.54
N ASN A 135 -16.96 -5.50 7.29
CA ASN A 135 -16.23 -6.07 6.15
C ASN A 135 -15.12 -5.12 5.67
N ILE A 136 -13.85 -5.42 5.99
CA ILE A 136 -12.68 -4.62 5.59
C ILE A 136 -12.58 -4.32 4.08
N TRP A 137 -13.12 -5.18 3.23
CA TRP A 137 -13.00 -5.03 1.78
C TRP A 137 -13.97 -3.99 1.19
N VAL A 138 -15.05 -3.69 1.91
CA VAL A 138 -16.09 -2.77 1.44
C VAL A 138 -16.43 -1.69 2.46
N ASP A 139 -16.28 -1.92 3.75
CA ASP A 139 -16.65 -1.01 4.82
C ASP A 139 -15.42 -0.26 5.34
N TYR A 140 -14.87 0.60 4.48
CA TYR A 140 -13.76 1.47 4.86
C TYR A 140 -13.81 2.82 4.15
N VAL A 141 -13.07 3.77 4.72
CA VAL A 141 -12.80 5.07 4.13
C VAL A 141 -11.30 5.37 4.20
N THR A 142 -10.72 5.81 3.09
CA THR A 142 -9.33 6.25 3.07
C THR A 142 -9.16 7.60 3.75
N LEU A 143 -8.02 7.78 4.39
CA LEU A 143 -7.62 9.00 5.07
C LEU A 143 -6.60 9.76 4.23
N ALA A 144 -6.66 11.10 4.25
CA ALA A 144 -5.61 11.93 3.68
C ALA A 144 -4.31 11.81 4.50
N ILE A 145 -3.17 11.71 3.82
CA ILE A 145 -1.87 11.42 4.45
C ILE A 145 -0.87 12.51 4.07
N SER A 146 -0.19 13.03 5.08
CA SER A 146 1.04 13.80 4.92
C SER A 146 2.20 12.93 5.38
N PHE A 147 3.22 12.77 4.54
CA PHE A 147 4.39 11.99 4.90
C PHE A 147 5.35 12.85 5.71
N VAL A 148 5.92 12.27 6.77
CA VAL A 148 7.08 12.86 7.44
C VAL A 148 8.28 12.52 6.57
N GLU A 149 8.96 13.54 6.06
CA GLU A 149 10.25 13.33 5.40
C GLU A 149 11.28 13.07 6.48
N ASP A 150 12.01 11.95 6.37
CA ASP A 150 13.25 11.78 7.13
C ASP A 150 14.19 12.92 6.68
N VAL A 151 14.60 13.75 7.63
CA VAL A 151 15.51 14.90 7.45
C VAL A 151 16.89 14.43 7.01
#